data_AF-W4FG10-F1
#
_entry.id   AF-W4FG10-F1
#
_cell.length_a   1.000
_cell.length_b   1.000
_cell.length_c   1.000
_cell.angle_alpha   90.00
_cell.angle_beta   90.00
_cell.angle_gamma   90.00
#
_symmetry.space_group_name_H-M   'P 1'
#
loop_
_entity.id
_entity.type
_entity.pdbx_description
1 polymer ?
#
loop_
_entity_poly.entity_id
_entity_poly.type
_entity_poly.pdbx_seq_one_letter_code
_entity_poly.pdbx_strand_id
1 'polypeptide(L)'
;MEGTEAAGGVEVVTEATVSVDPQDLAVCIRVLEAFHGNMEALKAAPFKALRRAMVPLCEDVRTRLFHGKDVATYDDTKKKKQDRKRKAAQAAALDKHFINNTKLRSQRLQALDSLTAAAPMLALVADGAVVDDAPDVSMDGQTDNQPPPTLHGFRSCYACKKRFDTLHHFYDQLCPDCATLNFQKRLQTADLTGYIALVTGARVKIGYHTALKLLRAGATVIATSRFPQDAAIRYANESDYSTWKTRLHVYGLDLRDLAGAEVFMDCIERTFHSLDILVNNATQTIRRPTHYYQHLLPNERRAPADTPENIREVLSGNHSFQRALATPHQPLTLTHAASTDPITAPTNSANDAALSATTSTPTAKSAELSQLPLTKDDKDLTADERAALYPVAQYDANNQQVDLRKTNSWKLKIDHVESPELAEVFAINALAPFILNKRAILLFEKSARPHHFIVNVSAMEGKFYRYKTPHHPHTNMAKAAANMMTRTCSEELKTRHIYMNSVDTGWINDENPRDKAQEIAAKHNFQTPLDEIDAAARILDPIFGGFQDISKPLTFPSGEFFKDYQRSEW
;
A
#
# COMPACT_ATOMS: atom_id res chain seq x y z
N MET A 1 -35.41 23.65 33.32
CA MET A 1 -35.35 24.85 34.17
C MET A 1 -34.96 26.01 33.26
N GLU A 2 -35.81 27.02 33.27
CA GLU A 2 -35.79 28.23 32.44
C GLU A 2 -34.49 29.04 32.59
N GLY A 3 -34.18 29.86 31.58
CA GLY A 3 -33.42 31.10 31.82
C GLY A 3 -32.42 31.55 30.75
N THR A 4 -32.93 32.33 29.80
CA THR A 4 -32.35 33.58 29.25
C THR A 4 -31.06 33.57 28.42
N GLU A 5 -31.24 33.99 27.16
CA GLU A 5 -30.24 34.49 26.23
C GLU A 5 -29.55 35.77 26.74
N ALA A 6 -28.25 35.86 26.55
CA ALA A 6 -27.50 37.12 26.57
C ALA A 6 -26.52 37.14 25.39
N ALA A 7 -26.82 37.96 24.39
CA ALA A 7 -25.96 38.25 23.26
C ALA A 7 -24.74 39.07 23.71
N GLY A 8 -23.55 38.49 23.61
CA GLY A 8 -22.28 39.21 23.77
C GLY A 8 -21.95 39.96 22.48
N GLY A 9 -22.15 41.28 22.49
CA GLY A 9 -21.75 42.18 21.41
C GLY A 9 -20.23 42.29 21.29
N VAL A 10 -19.73 42.14 20.07
CA VAL A 10 -18.36 42.49 19.68
C VAL A 10 -18.29 44.02 19.57
N GLU A 11 -17.50 44.67 20.42
CA GLU A 11 -17.17 46.10 20.24
C GLU A 11 -16.37 46.29 18.96
N VAL A 12 -17.02 46.88 17.95
CA VAL A 12 -16.36 47.42 16.76
C VAL A 12 -15.76 48.77 17.17
N VAL A 13 -14.44 48.81 17.32
CA VAL A 13 -13.69 50.06 17.43
C VAL A 13 -13.87 50.83 16.11
N THR A 14 -14.60 51.93 16.17
CA THR A 14 -14.81 52.85 15.04
C THR A 14 -13.53 53.65 14.80
N GLU A 15 -12.93 53.53 13.60
CA GLU A 15 -11.85 54.42 13.17
C GLU A 15 -12.41 55.85 13.01
N ALA A 16 -11.91 56.79 13.82
CA ALA A 16 -12.25 58.20 13.68
C ALA A 16 -11.70 58.74 12.34
N THR A 17 -12.60 59.07 11.41
CA THR A 17 -12.24 59.72 10.15
C THR A 17 -11.83 61.17 10.39
N VAL A 18 -10.55 61.49 10.18
CA VAL A 18 -10.03 62.86 10.22
C VAL A 18 -10.51 63.61 8.96
N SER A 19 -11.26 64.69 9.13
CA SER A 19 -11.69 65.58 8.03
C SER A 19 -10.66 66.70 7.86
N VAL A 20 -10.09 66.83 6.65
CA VAL A 20 -9.09 67.85 6.29
C VAL A 20 -9.58 68.59 5.04
N ASP A 21 -9.53 69.93 5.05
CA ASP A 21 -9.90 70.74 3.89
C ASP A 21 -8.94 70.48 2.71
N PRO A 22 -9.44 70.26 1.48
CA PRO A 22 -8.61 69.95 0.32
C PRO A 22 -7.57 71.03 -0.01
N GLN A 23 -7.88 72.30 0.24
CA GLN A 23 -6.99 73.42 -0.05
C GLN A 23 -5.86 73.52 0.98
N ASP A 24 -6.18 73.30 2.25
CA ASP A 24 -5.18 73.21 3.33
C ASP A 24 -4.26 71.99 3.16
N LEU A 25 -4.80 70.85 2.72
CA LEU A 25 -4.01 69.66 2.40
C LEU A 25 -3.03 69.95 1.24
N ALA A 26 -3.50 70.60 0.18
CA ALA A 26 -2.65 70.97 -0.95
C ALA A 26 -1.54 71.96 -0.55
N VAL A 27 -1.83 72.89 0.35
CA VAL A 27 -0.81 73.79 0.93
C VAL A 27 0.20 73.00 1.76
N CYS A 28 -0.26 72.10 2.65
CA CYS A 28 0.60 71.26 3.49
C CYS A 28 1.56 70.41 2.66
N ILE A 29 1.07 69.75 1.61
CA ILE A 29 1.89 68.96 0.69
C ILE A 29 2.97 69.82 0.05
N ARG A 30 2.61 70.97 -0.54
CA ARG A 30 3.60 71.89 -1.16
C ARG A 30 4.66 72.36 -0.16
N VAL A 31 4.27 72.66 1.07
CA VAL A 31 5.20 73.08 2.14
C VAL A 31 6.17 71.94 2.48
N LEU A 32 5.68 70.70 2.61
CA LEU A 32 6.54 69.54 2.88
C LEU A 32 7.49 69.23 1.71
N GLU A 33 7.00 69.33 0.48
CA GLU A 33 7.80 69.12 -0.75
C GLU A 33 8.89 70.17 -0.93
N ALA A 34 8.67 71.42 -0.49
CA ALA A 34 9.67 72.49 -0.56
C ALA A 34 10.97 72.18 0.21
N PHE A 35 10.91 71.26 1.18
CA PHE A 35 12.09 70.80 1.92
C PHE A 35 12.77 69.60 1.24
N HIS A 36 12.13 68.89 0.31
CA HIS A 36 12.69 67.69 -0.32
C HIS A 36 14.08 67.96 -0.94
N GLY A 37 15.10 67.22 -0.52
CA GLY A 37 16.50 67.43 -0.95
C GLY A 37 17.31 68.48 -0.17
N ASN A 38 16.70 69.24 0.77
CA ASN A 38 17.39 70.20 1.65
C ASN A 38 16.84 70.17 3.08
N MET A 39 17.09 69.05 3.79
CA MET A 39 16.66 68.85 5.18
C MET A 39 17.34 69.78 6.20
N GLU A 40 18.46 70.41 5.84
CA GLU A 40 19.13 71.38 6.70
C GLU A 40 18.31 72.67 6.83
N ALA A 41 17.62 73.10 5.77
CA ALA A 41 16.71 74.25 5.82
C ALA A 41 15.57 74.03 6.83
N LEU A 42 15.13 72.77 7.01
CA LEU A 42 14.10 72.42 7.99
C LEU A 42 14.56 72.67 9.43
N LYS A 43 15.87 72.77 9.73
CA LYS A 43 16.39 73.03 11.09
C LYS A 43 16.30 74.51 11.51
N ALA A 44 16.06 75.42 10.58
CA ALA A 44 15.97 76.86 10.86
C ALA A 44 14.89 77.19 11.90
N ALA A 45 15.09 78.30 12.63
CA ALA A 45 14.23 78.72 13.74
C ALA A 45 12.74 78.88 13.36
N PRO A 46 12.37 79.44 12.19
CA PRO A 46 10.95 79.63 11.82
C PRO A 46 10.16 78.31 11.70
N PHE A 47 10.81 77.19 11.38
CA PHE A 47 10.15 75.91 11.13
C PHE A 47 10.06 75.01 12.39
N LYS A 48 10.37 75.55 13.58
CA LYS A 48 10.34 74.78 14.84
C LYS A 48 8.96 74.17 15.13
N ALA A 49 7.88 74.91 14.83
CA ALA A 49 6.51 74.43 15.04
C ALA A 49 6.18 73.23 14.12
N LEU A 50 6.55 73.33 12.84
CA LEU A 50 6.37 72.25 11.87
C LEU A 50 7.13 70.99 12.28
N ARG A 51 8.39 71.11 12.72
CA ARG A 51 9.17 69.97 13.23
C ARG A 51 8.48 69.29 14.42
N ARG A 52 8.01 70.06 15.41
CA ARG A 52 7.31 69.49 16.59
C ARG A 52 6.01 68.77 16.20
N ALA A 53 5.26 69.31 15.22
CA ALA A 53 4.03 68.70 14.74
C ALA A 53 4.30 67.40 13.95
N MET A 54 5.41 67.33 13.20
CA MET A 54 5.76 66.15 12.40
C MET A 54 6.34 65.00 13.23
N VAL A 55 7.01 65.26 14.36
CA VAL A 55 7.69 64.21 15.15
C VAL A 55 6.76 63.04 15.52
N PRO A 56 5.57 63.25 16.13
CA PRO A 56 4.66 62.16 16.47
C PRO A 56 4.18 61.39 15.24
N LEU A 57 3.93 62.10 14.12
CA LEU A 57 3.49 61.50 12.86
C LEU A 57 4.62 60.67 12.22
N CYS A 58 5.86 61.17 12.22
CA CYS A 58 7.02 60.44 11.72
C CYS A 58 7.35 59.22 12.59
N GLU A 59 7.18 59.31 13.92
CA GLU A 59 7.35 58.18 14.84
C GLU A 59 6.26 57.12 14.62
N ASP A 60 4.99 57.51 14.49
CA ASP A 60 3.88 56.61 14.22
C ASP A 60 4.00 55.96 12.83
N VAL A 61 4.31 56.73 11.78
CA VAL A 61 4.57 56.23 10.41
C VAL A 61 5.77 55.28 10.40
N ARG A 62 6.87 55.62 11.09
CA ARG A 62 8.04 54.73 11.24
C ARG A 62 7.67 53.43 11.93
N THR A 63 6.84 53.48 12.96
CA THR A 63 6.41 52.30 13.72
C THR A 63 5.45 51.42 12.91
N ARG A 64 4.46 52.01 12.25
CA ARG A 64 3.42 51.28 11.51
C ARG A 64 3.89 50.75 10.16
N LEU A 65 4.62 51.54 9.37
CA LEU A 65 5.03 51.17 8.01
C LEU A 65 6.40 50.49 7.95
N PHE A 66 7.33 50.90 8.83
CA PHE A 66 8.73 50.45 8.79
C PHE A 66 9.14 49.65 10.03
N HIS A 67 8.19 49.29 10.91
CA HIS A 67 8.41 48.54 12.15
C HIS A 67 9.51 49.15 13.05
N GLY A 68 9.55 50.48 13.14
CA GLY A 68 10.50 51.22 13.97
C GLY A 68 11.88 51.46 13.34
N LYS A 69 12.12 51.01 12.10
CA LYS A 69 13.40 51.19 11.38
C LYS A 69 13.37 52.40 10.44
N ASP A 70 14.52 52.95 10.09
CA ASP A 70 14.61 53.89 8.97
C ASP A 70 14.33 53.19 7.62
N VAL A 71 13.98 53.98 6.60
CA VAL A 71 13.55 53.49 5.27
C VAL A 71 14.64 52.64 4.63
N ALA A 72 15.91 53.06 4.69
CA ALA A 72 17.02 52.35 4.08
C ALA A 72 17.26 50.99 4.76
N THR A 73 17.21 50.94 6.10
CA THR A 73 17.34 49.69 6.86
C THR A 73 16.15 48.76 6.65
N TYR A 74 14.92 49.30 6.54
CA TYR A 74 13.73 48.51 6.21
C TYR A 74 13.83 47.89 4.82
N ASP A 75 14.21 48.68 3.80
CA ASP A 75 14.34 48.22 2.42
C ASP A 75 15.48 47.20 2.26
N ASP A 76 16.62 47.41 2.92
CA ASP A 76 17.70 46.41 2.95
C ASP A 76 17.26 45.11 3.64
N THR A 77 16.55 45.20 4.77
CA THR A 77 15.99 44.01 5.45
C THR A 77 15.00 43.27 4.55
N LYS A 78 14.12 44.02 3.85
CA LYS A 78 13.13 43.48 2.90
C LYS A 78 13.82 42.81 1.72
N LYS A 79 14.85 43.43 1.15
CA LYS A 79 15.67 42.88 0.05
C LYS A 79 16.40 41.61 0.49
N LYS A 80 17.08 41.62 1.64
CA LYS A 80 17.72 40.42 2.23
C LYS A 80 16.72 39.28 2.46
N LYS A 81 15.51 39.60 2.93
CA LYS A 81 14.42 38.62 3.10
C LYS A 81 13.96 38.06 1.75
N GLN A 82 13.80 38.90 0.73
CA GLN A 82 13.45 38.47 -0.63
C GLN A 82 14.54 37.61 -1.25
N ASP A 83 15.81 37.99 -1.10
CA ASP A 83 16.97 37.21 -1.58
C ASP A 83 17.08 35.85 -0.90
N ARG A 84 16.88 35.79 0.43
CA ARG A 84 16.83 34.53 1.17
C ARG A 84 15.68 33.65 0.68
N LYS A 85 14.49 34.22 0.44
CA LYS A 85 13.35 33.48 -0.12
C LYS A 85 13.64 32.94 -1.51
N ARG A 86 14.26 33.75 -2.38
CA ARG A 86 14.66 33.35 -3.74
C ARG A 86 15.66 32.20 -3.71
N LYS A 87 16.73 32.31 -2.90
CA LYS A 87 17.72 31.24 -2.72
C LYS A 87 17.09 29.95 -2.19
N ALA A 88 16.21 30.06 -1.20
CA ALA A 88 15.49 28.90 -0.66
C ALA A 88 14.56 28.25 -1.70
N ALA A 89 13.88 29.03 -2.53
CA ALA A 89 13.04 28.52 -3.60
C ALA A 89 13.87 27.81 -4.70
N GLN A 90 15.03 28.38 -5.06
CA GLN A 90 15.96 27.76 -6.00
C GLN A 90 16.51 26.43 -5.46
N ALA A 91 16.94 26.40 -4.20
CA ALA A 91 17.39 25.19 -3.52
C ALA A 91 16.29 24.12 -3.48
N ALA A 92 15.05 24.50 -3.13
CA ALA A 92 13.91 23.57 -3.12
C ALA A 92 13.57 23.04 -4.52
N ALA A 93 13.72 23.84 -5.57
CA ALA A 93 13.52 23.40 -6.95
C ALA A 93 14.60 22.40 -7.40
N LEU A 94 15.87 22.65 -7.04
CA LEU A 94 16.98 21.72 -7.29
C LEU A 94 16.78 20.40 -6.52
N ASP A 95 16.41 20.48 -5.24
CA ASP A 95 16.12 19.30 -4.42
C ASP A 95 14.99 18.49 -5.04
N LYS A 96 13.90 19.13 -5.49
CA LYS A 96 12.80 18.48 -6.19
C LYS A 96 13.26 17.78 -7.47
N HIS A 97 14.15 18.41 -8.23
CA HIS A 97 14.74 17.81 -9.43
C HIS A 97 15.57 16.56 -9.09
N PHE A 98 16.47 16.63 -8.10
CA PHE A 98 17.27 15.47 -7.68
C PHE A 98 16.40 14.32 -7.17
N ILE A 99 15.38 14.62 -6.36
CA ILE A 99 14.41 13.63 -5.87
C ILE A 99 13.72 12.93 -7.05
N ASN A 100 13.15 13.72 -7.96
CA ASN A 100 12.39 13.20 -9.11
C ASN A 100 13.25 12.36 -10.07
N ASN A 101 14.57 12.54 -10.07
CA ASN A 101 15.50 11.79 -10.92
C ASN A 101 15.99 10.47 -10.32
N THR A 102 15.65 10.14 -9.07
CA THR A 102 15.94 8.79 -8.55
C THR A 102 15.18 7.74 -9.38
N LYS A 103 15.76 6.55 -9.55
CA LYS A 103 15.27 5.56 -10.53
C LYS A 103 13.83 5.11 -10.26
N LEU A 104 13.51 4.73 -9.02
CA LEU A 104 12.16 4.31 -8.64
C LEU A 104 11.13 5.39 -8.97
N ARG A 105 11.44 6.62 -8.59
CA ARG A 105 10.55 7.76 -8.75
C ARG A 105 10.38 8.18 -10.20
N SER A 106 11.47 8.28 -10.95
CA SER A 106 11.45 8.72 -12.35
C SER A 106 10.67 7.74 -13.24
N GLN A 107 10.88 6.43 -13.09
CA GLN A 107 10.12 5.42 -13.85
C GLN A 107 8.63 5.46 -13.51
N ARG A 108 8.25 5.63 -12.24
CA ARG A 108 6.84 5.78 -11.83
C ARG A 108 6.19 7.05 -12.39
N LEU A 109 6.92 8.16 -12.44
CA LEU A 109 6.45 9.38 -13.08
C LEU A 109 6.21 9.17 -14.58
N GLN A 110 7.16 8.53 -15.28
CA GLN A 110 7.02 8.21 -16.71
C GLN A 110 5.85 7.26 -16.99
N ALA A 111 5.66 6.25 -16.15
CA ALA A 111 4.52 5.34 -16.23
C ALA A 111 3.20 6.09 -16.02
N LEU A 112 3.13 6.97 -15.01
CA LEU A 112 1.96 7.80 -14.77
C LEU A 112 1.69 8.73 -15.96
N ASP A 113 2.70 9.41 -16.50
CA ASP A 113 2.56 10.30 -17.65
C ASP A 113 2.01 9.56 -18.87
N SER A 114 2.52 8.35 -19.13
CA SER A 114 2.06 7.47 -20.23
C SER A 114 0.60 7.05 -20.02
N LEU A 115 0.23 6.68 -18.81
CA LEU A 115 -1.12 6.26 -18.48
C LEU A 115 -2.11 7.43 -18.51
N THR A 116 -1.73 8.61 -18.01
CA THR A 116 -2.56 9.81 -18.07
C THR A 116 -2.74 10.30 -19.52
N ALA A 117 -1.73 10.13 -20.38
CA ALA A 117 -1.88 10.41 -21.82
C ALA A 117 -2.88 9.45 -22.50
N ALA A 118 -2.87 8.17 -22.14
CA ALA A 118 -3.82 7.18 -22.66
C ALA A 118 -5.23 7.31 -22.05
N ALA A 119 -5.31 7.72 -20.80
CA ALA A 119 -6.55 7.88 -20.04
C ALA A 119 -6.53 9.23 -19.28
N PRO A 120 -7.02 10.32 -19.88
CA PRO A 120 -6.97 11.67 -19.29
C PRO A 120 -7.69 11.81 -17.94
N MET A 121 -8.63 10.91 -17.64
CA MET A 121 -9.33 10.85 -16.35
C MET A 121 -8.52 10.11 -15.27
N LEU A 122 -7.37 9.54 -15.62
CA LEU A 122 -6.44 8.90 -14.70
C LEU A 122 -5.62 9.96 -13.97
N ALA A 123 -6.03 10.25 -12.75
CA ALA A 123 -5.29 11.10 -11.84
C ALA A 123 -4.92 10.29 -10.60
N LEU A 124 -3.87 9.48 -10.73
CA LEU A 124 -3.39 8.59 -9.69
C LEU A 124 -2.05 9.07 -9.10
N VAL A 125 -1.71 8.55 -7.93
CA VAL A 125 -0.36 8.66 -7.40
C VAL A 125 0.56 7.78 -8.27
N ALA A 126 1.74 8.29 -8.57
CA ALA A 126 2.77 7.55 -9.28
C ALA A 126 3.32 6.44 -8.38
N ASP A 127 2.70 5.26 -8.47
CA ASP A 127 3.00 4.03 -7.74
C ASP A 127 3.19 2.86 -8.75
N GLY A 128 3.52 1.67 -8.24
CA GLY A 128 3.72 0.46 -9.05
C GLY A 128 5.17 -0.02 -9.08
N ALA A 129 5.36 -1.27 -9.49
CA ALA A 129 6.67 -1.88 -9.59
C ALA A 129 7.45 -1.29 -10.77
N VAL A 130 8.75 -1.09 -10.56
CA VAL A 130 9.67 -0.61 -11.60
C VAL A 130 10.58 -1.73 -12.08
N VAL A 131 11.09 -1.58 -13.30
CA VAL A 131 12.01 -2.56 -13.88
C VAL A 131 13.40 -2.30 -13.33
N ASP A 132 13.99 -3.33 -12.74
CA ASP A 132 15.39 -3.31 -12.32
C ASP A 132 16.28 -3.41 -13.57
N ASP A 133 17.45 -2.74 -13.55
CA ASP A 133 18.40 -2.96 -14.64
C ASP A 133 18.93 -4.39 -14.52
N ALA A 134 19.38 -4.97 -15.64
CA ALA A 134 20.04 -6.27 -15.61
C ALA A 134 21.15 -6.27 -14.52
N PRO A 135 21.39 -7.39 -13.83
CA PRO A 135 22.30 -7.49 -12.67
C PRO A 135 23.77 -7.13 -12.95
N ASP A 136 24.11 -6.79 -14.20
CA ASP A 136 25.44 -6.37 -14.64
C ASP A 136 25.74 -4.88 -14.34
N VAL A 137 24.77 -4.14 -13.78
CA VAL A 137 25.05 -2.86 -13.14
C VAL A 137 25.59 -3.18 -11.75
N SER A 138 26.90 -2.98 -11.56
CA SER A 138 27.61 -3.15 -10.27
C SER A 138 26.71 -2.83 -9.08
N MET A 139 26.73 -3.66 -8.02
CA MET A 139 25.93 -3.50 -6.79
C MET A 139 26.07 -2.13 -6.11
N ASP A 140 27.03 -1.31 -6.55
CA ASP A 140 27.27 0.06 -6.13
C ASP A 140 26.44 1.10 -6.93
N GLY A 141 25.69 0.70 -7.96
CA GLY A 141 24.87 1.57 -8.79
C GLY A 141 25.62 2.72 -9.49
N GLN A 142 26.96 2.64 -9.56
CA GLN A 142 27.82 3.67 -10.15
C GLN A 142 28.11 3.35 -11.62
N THR A 143 27.16 3.62 -12.50
CA THR A 143 27.44 3.72 -13.95
C THR A 143 27.95 5.10 -14.34
N ASP A 144 28.04 6.04 -13.39
CA ASP A 144 28.62 7.34 -13.62
C ASP A 144 29.53 7.71 -12.45
N ASN A 145 30.73 8.23 -12.75
CA ASN A 145 31.79 8.57 -11.79
C ASN A 145 31.42 9.85 -10.98
N GLN A 146 30.13 10.11 -10.80
CA GLN A 146 29.59 11.28 -10.13
C GLN A 146 29.19 10.96 -8.69
N PRO A 147 29.52 11.84 -7.73
CA PRO A 147 29.09 11.65 -6.35
C PRO A 147 27.57 11.63 -6.25
N PRO A 148 26.99 10.85 -5.32
CA PRO A 148 25.55 10.80 -5.12
C PRO A 148 24.98 12.20 -4.85
N PRO A 149 23.81 12.56 -5.41
CA PRO A 149 23.25 13.90 -5.26
C PRO A 149 23.02 14.25 -3.78
N THR A 150 23.54 15.41 -3.35
CA THR A 150 23.29 15.97 -2.02
C THR A 150 22.23 17.07 -2.10
N LEU A 151 21.18 16.94 -1.29
CA LEU A 151 20.11 17.91 -1.17
C LEU A 151 20.54 19.11 -0.31
N HIS A 152 19.93 20.25 -0.56
CA HIS A 152 20.10 21.45 0.27
C HIS A 152 19.33 21.31 1.59
N GLY A 153 18.21 20.58 1.59
CA GLY A 153 17.42 20.24 2.76
C GLY A 153 17.57 18.79 3.21
N PHE A 154 17.35 18.54 4.50
CA PHE A 154 17.30 17.19 5.04
C PHE A 154 15.93 16.54 4.86
N ARG A 155 15.93 15.25 4.52
CA ARG A 155 14.77 14.34 4.54
C ARG A 155 14.87 13.42 5.76
N SER A 156 13.77 12.76 6.12
CA SER A 156 13.74 11.72 7.15
C SER A 156 13.58 10.35 6.48
N CYS A 157 14.45 9.40 6.82
CA CYS A 157 14.43 8.06 6.25
C CYS A 157 13.11 7.35 6.57
N TYR A 158 12.46 6.76 5.57
CA TYR A 158 11.22 6.00 5.75
C TYR A 158 11.38 4.84 6.73
N ALA A 159 12.49 4.10 6.67
CA ALA A 159 12.73 2.96 7.56
C ALA A 159 13.20 3.40 8.96
N CYS A 160 14.41 3.96 9.07
CA CYS A 160 15.05 4.22 10.36
C CYS A 160 14.78 5.62 10.96
N LYS A 161 14.04 6.48 10.26
CA LYS A 161 13.69 7.87 10.66
C LYS A 161 14.86 8.86 10.79
N LYS A 162 16.11 8.43 10.62
CA LYS A 162 17.29 9.31 10.61
C LYS A 162 17.18 10.41 9.55
N ARG A 163 17.73 11.58 9.84
CA ARG A 163 17.81 12.68 8.87
C ARG A 163 18.97 12.43 7.91
N PHE A 164 18.76 12.69 6.63
CA PHE A 164 19.77 12.53 5.57
C PHE A 164 19.53 13.55 4.45
N ASP A 165 20.57 13.87 3.70
CA ASP A 165 20.57 14.78 2.55
C ASP A 165 21.19 14.16 1.29
N THR A 166 21.96 13.08 1.43
CA THR A 166 22.56 12.35 0.31
C THR A 166 21.61 11.27 -0.21
N LEU A 167 21.25 11.34 -1.49
CA LEU A 167 20.33 10.41 -2.13
C LEU A 167 21.02 9.13 -2.61
N HIS A 168 20.31 8.01 -2.54
CA HIS A 168 20.66 6.79 -3.26
C HIS A 168 20.18 6.90 -4.71
N HIS A 169 20.87 6.25 -5.66
CA HIS A 169 20.49 6.30 -7.08
C HIS A 169 19.05 5.80 -7.32
N PHE A 170 18.61 4.81 -6.53
CA PHE A 170 17.29 4.19 -6.67
C PHE A 170 16.18 4.82 -5.81
N TYR A 171 16.45 5.14 -4.53
CA TYR A 171 15.43 5.52 -3.55
C TYR A 171 15.61 6.98 -3.08
N ASP A 172 14.55 7.79 -3.09
CA ASP A 172 14.58 9.17 -2.59
C ASP A 172 14.14 9.33 -1.12
N GLN A 173 13.57 8.27 -0.53
CA GLN A 173 12.98 8.29 0.83
C GLN A 173 13.73 7.40 1.83
N LEU A 174 14.86 6.82 1.45
CA LEU A 174 15.71 6.01 2.34
C LEU A 174 17.08 6.67 2.47
N CYS A 175 17.62 6.73 3.69
CA CYS A 175 19.01 7.12 3.89
C CYS A 175 19.94 6.08 3.24
N PRO A 176 21.20 6.43 2.92
CA PRO A 176 22.13 5.55 2.20
C PRO A 176 22.17 4.11 2.75
N ASP A 177 22.39 3.92 4.05
CA ASP A 177 22.44 2.58 4.67
C ASP A 177 21.17 1.75 4.43
N CYS A 178 19.99 2.36 4.64
CA CYS A 178 18.72 1.68 4.45
C CYS A 178 18.44 1.43 2.97
N ALA A 179 18.81 2.35 2.09
CA ALA A 179 18.65 2.22 0.65
C ALA A 179 19.48 1.06 0.11
N THR A 180 20.76 0.97 0.50
CA THR A 180 21.66 -0.14 0.15
C THR A 180 21.09 -1.47 0.62
N LEU A 181 20.64 -1.58 1.87
CA LEU A 181 20.02 -2.81 2.38
C LEU A 181 18.76 -3.18 1.59
N ASN A 182 17.84 -2.23 1.35
CA ASN A 182 16.60 -2.52 0.63
C ASN A 182 16.91 -2.95 -0.81
N PHE A 183 17.88 -2.32 -1.47
CA PHE A 183 18.29 -2.68 -2.83
C PHE A 183 18.92 -4.08 -2.89
N GLN A 184 19.80 -4.42 -1.94
CA GLN A 184 20.36 -5.77 -1.83
C GLN A 184 19.28 -6.83 -1.60
N LYS A 185 18.35 -6.58 -0.68
CA LYS A 185 17.23 -7.48 -0.37
C LYS A 185 16.27 -7.63 -1.55
N ARG A 186 16.02 -6.54 -2.28
CA ARG A 186 15.24 -6.55 -3.52
C ARG A 186 15.78 -7.54 -4.55
N LEU A 187 17.10 -7.64 -4.67
CA LEU A 187 17.77 -8.55 -5.61
C LEU A 187 18.06 -9.94 -5.01
N GLN A 188 17.77 -10.16 -3.73
CA GLN A 188 18.05 -11.40 -3.03
C GLN A 188 17.26 -12.58 -3.63
N THR A 189 17.93 -13.73 -3.71
CA THR A 189 17.36 -15.02 -4.13
C THR A 189 17.92 -16.15 -3.26
N ALA A 190 17.37 -17.36 -3.42
CA ALA A 190 17.86 -18.61 -2.83
C ALA A 190 17.62 -19.76 -3.83
N ASP A 191 18.33 -20.88 -3.69
CA ASP A 191 17.98 -22.10 -4.42
C ASP A 191 16.85 -22.83 -3.69
N LEU A 192 15.65 -22.74 -4.27
CA LEU A 192 14.44 -23.43 -3.81
C LEU A 192 14.04 -24.56 -4.76
N THR A 193 15.00 -25.13 -5.49
CA THR A 193 14.74 -26.26 -6.39
C THR A 193 14.11 -27.42 -5.62
N GLY A 194 12.93 -27.83 -6.05
CA GLY A 194 12.17 -28.92 -5.45
C GLY A 194 11.42 -28.55 -4.17
N TYR A 195 11.32 -27.27 -3.81
CA TYR A 195 10.32 -26.76 -2.87
C TYR A 195 8.99 -26.52 -3.59
N ILE A 196 7.88 -26.75 -2.89
CA ILE A 196 6.51 -26.46 -3.34
C ILE A 196 5.94 -25.33 -2.47
N ALA A 197 5.60 -24.20 -3.10
CA ALA A 197 5.13 -23.01 -2.44
C ALA A 197 3.69 -22.65 -2.84
N LEU A 198 2.83 -22.41 -1.85
CA LEU A 198 1.48 -21.88 -2.03
C LEU A 198 1.47 -20.39 -1.70
N VAL A 199 1.06 -19.55 -2.68
CA VAL A 199 0.94 -18.10 -2.50
C VAL A 199 -0.50 -17.67 -2.74
N THR A 200 -1.15 -17.11 -1.72
CA THR A 200 -2.52 -16.62 -1.86
C THR A 200 -2.57 -15.20 -2.42
N GLY A 201 -3.58 -14.90 -3.26
CA GLY A 201 -3.75 -13.55 -3.81
C GLY A 201 -2.63 -13.15 -4.79
N ALA A 202 -2.19 -14.11 -5.61
CA ALA A 202 -1.00 -14.00 -6.45
C ALA A 202 -1.30 -13.45 -7.87
N ARG A 203 -2.43 -12.78 -8.09
CA ARG A 203 -2.79 -12.23 -9.41
C ARG A 203 -2.07 -10.93 -9.74
N VAL A 204 -1.93 -10.06 -8.74
CA VAL A 204 -1.45 -8.68 -8.92
C VAL A 204 -0.63 -8.23 -7.71
N LYS A 205 0.09 -7.13 -7.89
CA LYS A 205 0.87 -6.45 -6.86
C LYS A 205 1.82 -7.39 -6.10
N ILE A 206 1.84 -7.31 -4.77
CA ILE A 206 2.78 -8.02 -3.89
C ILE A 206 2.76 -9.53 -4.12
N GLY A 207 1.57 -10.15 -4.20
CA GLY A 207 1.44 -11.59 -4.38
C GLY A 207 2.00 -12.08 -5.71
N TYR A 208 1.80 -11.28 -6.76
CA TYR A 208 2.36 -11.54 -8.09
C TYR A 208 3.89 -11.56 -8.07
N HIS A 209 4.51 -10.51 -7.51
CA HIS A 209 5.98 -10.44 -7.42
C HIS A 209 6.57 -11.47 -6.44
N THR A 210 5.83 -11.84 -5.39
CA THR A 210 6.23 -12.92 -4.47
C THR A 210 6.30 -14.26 -5.20
N ALA A 211 5.27 -14.59 -5.97
CA ALA A 211 5.25 -15.81 -6.78
C ALA A 211 6.35 -15.81 -7.84
N LEU A 212 6.59 -14.69 -8.54
CA LEU A 212 7.70 -14.57 -9.50
C LEU A 212 9.06 -14.80 -8.85
N LYS A 213 9.31 -14.23 -7.67
CA LYS A 213 10.57 -14.45 -6.95
C LYS A 213 10.77 -15.91 -6.56
N LEU A 214 9.72 -16.60 -6.11
CA LEU A 214 9.76 -18.03 -5.80
C LEU A 214 10.00 -18.89 -7.06
N LEU A 215 9.32 -18.57 -8.17
CA LEU A 215 9.52 -19.24 -9.46
C LEU A 215 10.95 -19.06 -9.97
N ARG A 216 11.50 -17.84 -9.90
CA ARG A 216 12.87 -17.51 -10.30
C ARG A 216 13.93 -18.11 -9.36
N ALA A 217 13.56 -18.40 -8.12
CA ALA A 217 14.35 -19.18 -7.15
C ALA A 217 14.28 -20.71 -7.37
N GLY A 218 13.50 -21.21 -8.33
CA GLY A 218 13.42 -22.64 -8.66
C GLY A 218 12.27 -23.43 -8.02
N ALA A 219 11.43 -22.80 -7.19
CA ALA A 219 10.31 -23.48 -6.54
C ALA A 219 9.16 -23.80 -7.50
N THR A 220 8.44 -24.89 -7.26
CA THR A 220 7.09 -25.08 -7.81
C THR A 220 6.13 -24.16 -7.07
N VAL A 221 5.36 -23.35 -7.79
CA VAL A 221 4.46 -22.34 -7.20
C VAL A 221 3.02 -22.63 -7.54
N ILE A 222 2.21 -22.79 -6.50
CA ILE A 222 0.75 -22.84 -6.52
C ILE A 222 0.25 -21.43 -6.21
N ALA A 223 -0.20 -20.71 -7.23
CA ALA A 223 -0.70 -19.35 -7.13
C ALA A 223 -2.23 -19.36 -7.05
N THR A 224 -2.83 -18.71 -6.05
CA THR A 224 -4.30 -18.59 -5.97
C THR A 224 -4.82 -17.19 -6.24
N SER A 225 -5.99 -17.10 -6.87
CA SER A 225 -6.67 -15.86 -7.23
C SER A 225 -8.17 -16.11 -7.36
N ARG A 226 -9.00 -15.09 -7.14
CA ARG A 226 -10.43 -15.15 -7.56
C ARG A 226 -10.60 -15.18 -9.08
N PHE A 227 -9.60 -14.66 -9.80
CA PHE A 227 -9.59 -14.54 -11.26
C PHE A 227 -8.36 -15.32 -11.79
N PRO A 228 -8.45 -16.65 -11.91
CA PRO A 228 -7.33 -17.49 -12.32
C PRO A 228 -6.92 -17.30 -13.78
N GLN A 229 -7.85 -17.05 -14.71
CA GLN A 229 -7.46 -16.81 -16.11
C GLN A 229 -6.68 -15.50 -16.27
N ASP A 230 -7.14 -14.42 -15.65
CA ASP A 230 -6.42 -13.15 -15.64
C ASP A 230 -5.03 -13.29 -14.99
N ALA A 231 -4.92 -14.06 -13.90
CA ALA A 231 -3.64 -14.34 -13.27
C ALA A 231 -2.69 -15.07 -14.23
N ALA A 232 -3.15 -16.16 -14.87
CA ALA A 232 -2.32 -16.93 -15.80
C ALA A 232 -1.88 -16.11 -17.02
N ILE A 233 -2.75 -15.25 -17.56
CA ILE A 233 -2.40 -14.33 -18.66
C ILE A 233 -1.29 -13.37 -18.23
N ARG A 234 -1.34 -12.82 -17.00
CA ARG A 234 -0.30 -11.92 -16.49
C ARG A 234 1.05 -12.62 -16.42
N TYR A 235 1.11 -13.80 -15.82
CA TYR A 235 2.35 -14.59 -15.76
C TYR A 235 2.89 -14.93 -17.15
N ALA A 236 2.01 -15.24 -18.11
CA ALA A 236 2.42 -15.56 -19.47
C ALA A 236 3.01 -14.38 -20.26
N ASN A 237 2.84 -13.15 -19.78
CA ASN A 237 3.44 -11.95 -20.36
C ASN A 237 4.83 -11.63 -19.79
N GLU A 238 5.31 -12.38 -18.79
CA GLU A 238 6.68 -12.23 -18.30
C GLU A 238 7.69 -12.74 -19.33
N SER A 239 8.77 -11.98 -19.53
CA SER A 239 9.80 -12.29 -20.53
C SER A 239 10.46 -13.65 -20.34
N ASP A 240 10.54 -14.13 -19.11
CA ASP A 240 11.15 -15.40 -18.71
C ASP A 240 10.12 -16.52 -18.45
N TYR A 241 8.85 -16.32 -18.82
CA TYR A 241 7.76 -17.27 -18.60
C TYR A 241 8.09 -18.70 -19.04
N SER A 242 8.69 -18.87 -20.22
CA SER A 242 9.06 -20.18 -20.77
C SER A 242 10.00 -20.98 -19.87
N THR A 243 10.79 -20.31 -19.03
CA THR A 243 11.79 -20.93 -18.15
C THR A 243 11.15 -21.62 -16.93
N TRP A 244 9.99 -21.15 -16.48
CA TRP A 244 9.40 -21.61 -15.23
C TRP A 244 7.91 -21.96 -15.32
N LYS A 245 7.26 -21.78 -16.48
CA LYS A 245 5.82 -22.05 -16.67
C LYS A 245 5.36 -23.44 -16.20
N THR A 246 6.20 -24.47 -16.36
CA THR A 246 5.89 -25.86 -15.98
C THR A 246 5.84 -26.06 -14.46
N ARG A 247 6.41 -25.11 -13.70
CA ARG A 247 6.40 -25.07 -12.23
C ARG A 247 5.30 -24.15 -11.69
N LEU A 248 4.55 -23.45 -12.53
CA LEU A 248 3.46 -22.58 -12.11
C LEU A 248 2.12 -23.29 -12.26
N HIS A 249 1.33 -23.31 -11.19
CA HIS A 249 -0.04 -23.80 -11.18
C HIS A 249 -0.97 -22.72 -10.61
N VAL A 250 -1.97 -22.31 -11.38
CA VAL A 250 -2.89 -21.23 -10.98
C VAL A 250 -4.25 -21.79 -10.66
N TYR A 251 -4.77 -21.50 -9.46
CA TYR A 251 -6.08 -21.97 -8.98
C TYR A 251 -7.03 -20.82 -8.63
N GLY A 252 -8.29 -21.01 -8.99
CA GLY A 252 -9.39 -20.11 -8.70
C GLY A 252 -9.93 -20.31 -7.29
N LEU A 253 -9.60 -19.44 -6.33
CA LEU A 253 -10.04 -19.55 -4.94
C LEU A 253 -10.54 -18.20 -4.42
N ASP A 254 -11.74 -18.20 -3.84
CA ASP A 254 -12.28 -17.06 -3.09
C ASP A 254 -12.20 -17.37 -1.59
N LEU A 255 -11.37 -16.62 -0.86
CA LEU A 255 -11.14 -16.87 0.57
C LEU A 255 -12.33 -16.47 1.47
N ARG A 256 -13.42 -15.98 0.89
CA ARG A 256 -14.71 -15.84 1.58
C ARG A 256 -15.44 -17.18 1.69
N ASP A 257 -15.16 -18.11 0.78
CA ASP A 257 -15.65 -19.49 0.83
C ASP A 257 -14.68 -20.37 1.63
N LEU A 258 -14.89 -20.41 2.95
CA LEU A 258 -14.05 -21.16 3.87
C LEU A 258 -14.13 -22.68 3.65
N ALA A 259 -15.30 -23.19 3.22
CA ALA A 259 -15.45 -24.59 2.85
C ALA A 259 -14.66 -24.90 1.58
N GLY A 260 -14.71 -24.01 0.59
CA GLY A 260 -13.89 -24.10 -0.61
C GLY A 260 -12.39 -24.07 -0.33
N ALA A 261 -11.94 -23.32 0.69
CA ALA A 261 -10.54 -23.35 1.13
C ALA A 261 -10.12 -24.72 1.71
N GLU A 262 -10.99 -25.41 2.44
CA GLU A 262 -10.74 -26.78 2.93
C GLU A 262 -10.65 -27.77 1.76
N VAL A 263 -11.62 -27.74 0.84
CA VAL A 263 -11.63 -28.60 -0.37
C VAL A 263 -10.42 -28.32 -1.27
N PHE A 264 -9.98 -27.06 -1.32
CA PHE A 264 -8.77 -26.68 -2.04
C PHE A 264 -7.54 -27.37 -1.44
N MET A 265 -7.40 -27.41 -0.12
CA MET A 265 -6.28 -28.09 0.53
C MET A 265 -6.34 -29.61 0.33
N ASP A 266 -7.53 -30.23 0.28
CA ASP A 266 -7.68 -31.63 -0.15
C ASP A 266 -7.20 -31.85 -1.59
N CYS A 267 -7.46 -30.89 -2.47
CA CYS A 267 -6.98 -30.93 -3.85
C CYS A 267 -5.46 -30.82 -3.92
N ILE A 268 -4.84 -29.93 -3.13
CA ILE A 268 -3.39 -29.79 -3.07
C ILE A 268 -2.76 -31.08 -2.55
N GLU A 269 -3.30 -31.67 -1.48
CA GLU A 269 -2.85 -32.95 -0.94
C GLU A 269 -2.84 -34.06 -2.00
N ARG A 270 -3.93 -34.20 -2.77
CA ARG A 270 -4.04 -35.24 -3.79
C ARG A 270 -3.13 -35.01 -5.00
N THR A 271 -2.85 -33.74 -5.33
CA THR A 271 -2.14 -33.37 -6.56
C THR A 271 -0.63 -33.26 -6.35
N PHE A 272 -0.21 -32.67 -5.23
CA PHE A 272 1.19 -32.35 -4.93
C PHE A 272 1.78 -33.21 -3.80
N HIS A 273 0.95 -33.95 -3.06
CA HIS A 273 1.29 -34.81 -1.91
C HIS A 273 1.85 -34.10 -0.67
N SER A 274 2.67 -33.07 -0.85
CA SER A 274 3.27 -32.27 0.21
C SER A 274 3.28 -30.78 -0.14
N LEU A 275 3.67 -29.96 0.83
CA LEU A 275 3.90 -28.52 0.68
C LEU A 275 5.17 -28.17 1.46
N ASP A 276 5.80 -27.04 1.14
CA ASP A 276 6.99 -26.57 1.87
C ASP A 276 6.90 -25.11 2.32
N ILE A 277 6.24 -24.28 1.52
CA ILE A 277 6.11 -22.85 1.79
C ILE A 277 4.64 -22.47 1.66
N LEU A 278 4.11 -21.75 2.64
CA LEU A 278 2.80 -21.10 2.57
C LEU A 278 2.97 -19.60 2.82
N VAL A 279 2.59 -18.79 1.82
CA VAL A 279 2.50 -17.33 1.95
C VAL A 279 1.04 -16.93 1.93
N ASN A 280 0.52 -16.59 3.12
CA ASN A 280 -0.79 -15.97 3.27
C ASN A 280 -0.69 -14.48 2.92
N ASN A 281 -0.67 -14.18 1.63
CA ASN A 281 -0.59 -12.81 1.11
C ASN A 281 -1.95 -12.16 0.87
N ALA A 282 -2.96 -12.93 0.43
CA ALA A 282 -4.29 -12.41 0.17
C ALA A 282 -4.84 -11.67 1.39
N THR A 283 -5.12 -10.37 1.21
CA THR A 283 -5.59 -9.48 2.26
C THR A 283 -6.56 -8.48 1.65
N GLN A 284 -7.67 -8.23 2.32
CA GLN A 284 -8.55 -7.10 2.07
C GLN A 284 -8.26 -5.97 3.06
N THR A 285 -7.75 -4.86 2.53
CA THR A 285 -7.69 -3.56 3.23
C THR A 285 -8.80 -2.64 2.74
N ILE A 286 -9.05 -2.65 1.42
CA ILE A 286 -10.15 -1.94 0.77
C ILE A 286 -11.12 -2.95 0.17
N ARG A 287 -12.38 -2.86 0.55
CA ARG A 287 -13.47 -3.55 -0.14
C ARG A 287 -13.73 -2.87 -1.49
N ARG A 288 -13.73 -3.68 -2.55
CA ARG A 288 -14.14 -3.26 -3.89
C ARG A 288 -15.48 -3.93 -4.23
N PRO A 289 -16.47 -3.19 -4.75
CA PRO A 289 -17.77 -3.74 -5.06
C PRO A 289 -17.74 -4.56 -6.36
N THR A 290 -18.84 -5.26 -6.61
CA THR A 290 -19.02 -6.14 -7.79
C THR A 290 -18.60 -5.47 -9.11
N HIS A 291 -19.03 -4.22 -9.33
CA HIS A 291 -18.76 -3.42 -10.52
C HIS A 291 -17.27 -3.24 -10.84
N TYR A 292 -16.41 -3.16 -9.82
CA TYR A 292 -14.97 -2.99 -9.99
C TYR A 292 -14.34 -4.15 -10.78
N TYR A 293 -14.88 -5.36 -10.62
CA TYR A 293 -14.33 -6.58 -11.21
C TYR A 293 -14.99 -7.00 -12.53
N GLN A 294 -16.03 -6.31 -12.97
CA GLN A 294 -16.83 -6.73 -14.14
C GLN A 294 -15.99 -6.93 -15.41
N HIS A 295 -14.95 -6.10 -15.61
CA HIS A 295 -14.05 -6.19 -16.75
C HIS A 295 -13.24 -7.51 -16.82
N LEU A 296 -13.12 -8.24 -15.70
CA LEU A 296 -12.37 -9.51 -15.63
C LEU A 296 -13.24 -10.72 -16.02
N LEU A 297 -14.55 -10.65 -15.78
CA LEU A 297 -15.46 -11.79 -15.95
C LEU A 297 -15.50 -12.37 -17.37
N PRO A 298 -15.42 -11.59 -18.47
CA PRO A 298 -15.43 -12.16 -19.81
C PRO A 298 -14.34 -13.21 -20.02
N ASN A 299 -13.14 -12.99 -19.46
CA ASN A 299 -12.06 -13.96 -19.54
C ASN A 299 -12.35 -15.17 -18.65
N GLU A 300 -12.77 -14.96 -17.40
CA GLU A 300 -13.03 -16.06 -16.46
C GLU A 300 -14.19 -16.99 -16.88
N ARG A 301 -15.12 -16.46 -17.68
CA ARG A 301 -16.26 -17.19 -18.22
C ARG A 301 -15.93 -18.00 -19.47
N ARG A 302 -14.74 -17.85 -20.07
CA ARG A 302 -14.34 -18.64 -21.24
C ARG A 302 -14.42 -20.14 -20.97
N ALA A 303 -14.82 -20.91 -21.98
CA ALA A 303 -14.80 -22.36 -21.89
C ALA A 303 -13.34 -22.85 -21.89
N PRO A 304 -13.04 -24.01 -21.26
CA PRO A 304 -11.68 -24.55 -21.25
C PRO A 304 -11.07 -24.74 -22.66
N ALA A 305 -11.90 -25.03 -23.67
CA ALA A 305 -11.46 -25.15 -25.06
C ALA A 305 -11.00 -23.82 -25.68
N ASP A 306 -11.51 -22.69 -25.19
CA ASP A 306 -11.22 -21.34 -25.68
C ASP A 306 -10.06 -20.67 -24.90
N THR A 307 -9.53 -21.35 -23.87
CA THR A 307 -8.37 -20.89 -23.12
C THR A 307 -7.14 -20.83 -24.05
N PRO A 308 -6.37 -19.73 -24.08
CA PRO A 308 -5.14 -19.63 -24.87
C PRO A 308 -4.16 -20.76 -24.58
N GLU A 309 -3.55 -21.34 -25.62
CA GLU A 309 -2.67 -22.51 -25.50
C GLU A 309 -1.53 -22.31 -24.50
N ASN A 310 -0.93 -21.12 -24.50
CA ASN A 310 0.20 -20.78 -23.64
C ASN A 310 -0.12 -20.77 -22.14
N ILE A 311 -1.40 -20.76 -21.73
CA ILE A 311 -1.82 -20.78 -20.32
C ILE A 311 -2.62 -22.03 -19.91
N ARG A 312 -2.93 -22.94 -20.85
CA ARG A 312 -3.73 -24.15 -20.57
C ARG A 312 -3.08 -25.05 -19.52
N GLU A 313 -1.78 -25.29 -19.67
CA GLU A 313 -1.01 -26.15 -18.76
C GLU A 313 -1.05 -25.63 -17.33
N VAL A 314 -0.83 -24.31 -17.15
CA VAL A 314 -0.85 -23.63 -15.85
C VAL A 314 -2.21 -23.69 -15.16
N LEU A 315 -3.30 -23.76 -15.94
CA LEU A 315 -4.68 -23.84 -15.43
C LEU A 315 -5.25 -25.26 -15.34
N SER A 316 -4.48 -26.27 -15.75
CA SER A 316 -4.95 -27.66 -15.84
C SER A 316 -5.54 -28.18 -14.52
N GLY A 317 -4.82 -27.97 -13.41
CA GLY A 317 -5.27 -28.36 -12.07
C GLY A 317 -6.53 -27.60 -11.61
N ASN A 318 -6.70 -26.35 -12.02
CA ASN A 318 -7.87 -25.54 -11.64
C ASN A 318 -9.17 -26.11 -12.20
N HIS A 319 -9.19 -26.57 -13.44
CA HIS A 319 -10.40 -27.15 -14.03
C HIS A 319 -10.90 -28.36 -13.23
N SER A 320 -9.98 -29.24 -12.84
CA SER A 320 -10.28 -30.40 -11.97
C SER A 320 -10.77 -29.97 -10.59
N PHE A 321 -10.14 -28.95 -9.99
CA PHE A 321 -10.54 -28.40 -8.70
C PHE A 321 -11.95 -27.78 -8.73
N GLN A 322 -12.27 -26.92 -9.71
CA GLN A 322 -13.59 -26.31 -9.82
C GLN A 322 -14.69 -27.37 -9.99
N ARG A 323 -14.40 -28.49 -10.67
CA ARG A 323 -15.33 -29.61 -10.80
C ARG A 323 -15.55 -30.35 -9.46
N ALA A 324 -14.49 -30.54 -8.69
CA ALA A 324 -14.59 -31.13 -7.35
C ALA A 324 -15.41 -30.23 -6.41
N LEU A 325 -15.18 -28.92 -6.45
CA LEU A 325 -15.92 -27.94 -5.66
C LEU A 325 -17.44 -27.95 -5.95
N ALA A 326 -17.83 -28.25 -7.20
CA ALA A 326 -19.23 -28.38 -7.61
C ALA A 326 -19.91 -29.68 -7.17
N THR A 327 -19.15 -30.63 -6.63
CA THR A 327 -19.67 -31.92 -6.15
C THR A 327 -19.89 -31.86 -4.64
N PRO A 328 -21.03 -32.31 -4.09
CA PRO A 328 -21.23 -32.34 -2.65
C PRO A 328 -20.17 -33.23 -1.98
N HIS A 329 -19.28 -32.62 -1.20
CA HIS A 329 -18.33 -33.35 -0.37
C HIS A 329 -18.89 -33.51 1.05
N GLN A 330 -18.81 -34.73 1.60
CA GLN A 330 -18.90 -34.92 3.05
C GLN A 330 -17.68 -34.25 3.69
N PRO A 331 -17.84 -33.37 4.69
CA PRO A 331 -16.70 -32.79 5.38
C PRO A 331 -15.88 -33.91 6.03
N LEU A 332 -14.59 -33.99 5.68
CA LEU A 332 -13.66 -34.89 6.33
C LEU A 332 -13.44 -34.39 7.76
N THR A 333 -14.04 -35.09 8.73
CA THR A 333 -13.70 -34.93 10.14
C THR A 333 -12.23 -35.28 10.32
N LEU A 334 -11.47 -34.42 11.01
CA LEU A 334 -10.10 -34.70 11.43
C LEU A 334 -10.12 -35.85 12.45
N THR A 335 -10.13 -37.09 11.99
CA THR A 335 -9.82 -38.23 12.82
C THR A 335 -8.32 -38.44 12.78
N HIS A 336 -7.62 -37.92 13.78
CA HIS A 336 -6.36 -38.53 14.22
C HIS A 336 -6.71 -39.94 14.71
N ALA A 337 -6.65 -40.92 13.82
CA ALA A 337 -6.84 -42.31 14.18
C ALA A 337 -5.61 -42.81 14.95
N ALA A 338 -5.66 -42.69 16.27
CA ALA A 338 -5.05 -43.65 17.18
C ALA A 338 -6.18 -44.43 17.87
N SER A 339 -6.78 -45.38 17.15
CA SER A 339 -7.66 -46.38 17.76
C SER A 339 -7.32 -47.74 17.18
N THR A 340 -6.47 -48.46 17.90
CA THR A 340 -6.39 -49.92 17.86
C THR A 340 -7.69 -50.46 18.45
N ASP A 341 -8.66 -50.82 17.61
CA ASP A 341 -9.67 -51.84 17.95
C ASP A 341 -10.34 -52.37 16.67
N PRO A 342 -10.73 -53.65 16.64
CA PRO A 342 -11.10 -54.35 15.41
C PRO A 342 -12.52 -54.02 14.93
N ILE A 343 -12.64 -54.05 13.62
CA ILE A 343 -13.82 -53.76 12.79
C ILE A 343 -15.05 -54.59 13.23
N THR A 344 -16.12 -53.90 13.62
CA THR A 344 -17.49 -54.42 13.52
C THR A 344 -18.28 -53.54 12.55
N ALA A 345 -18.73 -54.14 11.45
CA ALA A 345 -19.51 -53.48 10.40
C ALA A 345 -20.85 -52.93 10.94
N PRO A 346 -21.28 -51.71 10.57
CA PRO A 346 -22.61 -51.26 10.91
C PRO A 346 -23.62 -51.71 9.86
N THR A 347 -24.63 -52.42 10.36
CA THR A 347 -25.90 -52.74 9.72
C THR A 347 -26.76 -51.48 9.55
N ASN A 348 -27.42 -51.36 8.40
CA ASN A 348 -28.43 -50.35 8.09
C ASN A 348 -29.56 -50.30 9.14
N SER A 349 -29.80 -49.12 9.73
CA SER A 349 -31.12 -48.78 10.26
C SER A 349 -31.44 -47.32 9.99
N ALA A 350 -32.52 -47.11 9.26
CA ALA A 350 -33.16 -45.84 9.02
C ALA A 350 -33.60 -45.19 10.35
N ASN A 351 -33.23 -43.92 10.53
CA ASN A 351 -34.08 -42.83 11.02
C ASN A 351 -33.19 -41.63 11.35
N ASP A 352 -33.14 -40.66 10.41
CA ASP A 352 -32.96 -39.26 10.78
C ASP A 352 -33.62 -38.39 9.72
N ALA A 353 -34.93 -38.25 9.88
CA ALA A 353 -35.73 -37.25 9.21
C ALA A 353 -35.85 -36.04 10.13
N ALA A 354 -34.94 -35.07 9.99
CA ALA A 354 -35.20 -33.63 10.20
C ALA A 354 -33.88 -32.83 10.14
N LEU A 355 -33.46 -32.45 8.94
CA LEU A 355 -33.06 -31.07 8.66
C LEU A 355 -33.26 -30.84 7.16
N SER A 356 -34.33 -30.13 6.85
CA SER A 356 -34.81 -29.86 5.51
C SER A 356 -33.73 -29.19 4.66
N ALA A 357 -33.56 -29.72 3.46
CA ALA A 357 -32.72 -29.24 2.39
C ALA A 357 -32.80 -27.71 2.24
N THR A 358 -31.70 -27.03 2.56
CA THR A 358 -31.40 -25.74 1.95
C THR A 358 -30.67 -26.04 0.66
N THR A 359 -31.30 -25.62 -0.44
CA THR A 359 -30.79 -25.57 -1.81
C THR A 359 -29.27 -25.42 -1.86
N SER A 360 -28.56 -26.50 -2.19
CA SER A 360 -27.17 -26.44 -2.61
C SER A 360 -27.12 -25.75 -3.96
N THR A 361 -26.95 -24.43 -3.94
CA THR A 361 -26.59 -23.66 -5.12
C THR A 361 -25.36 -24.32 -5.73
N PRO A 362 -25.33 -24.66 -7.03
CA PRO A 362 -24.10 -25.13 -7.67
C PRO A 362 -23.00 -24.11 -7.35
N THR A 363 -21.90 -24.55 -6.73
CA THR A 363 -20.84 -23.64 -6.28
C THR A 363 -20.35 -22.86 -7.49
N ALA A 364 -20.61 -21.56 -7.47
CA ALA A 364 -20.23 -20.68 -8.55
C ALA A 364 -18.70 -20.63 -8.60
N LYS A 365 -18.12 -20.53 -9.81
CA LYS A 365 -16.67 -20.35 -9.98
C LYS A 365 -16.18 -19.22 -9.06
N SER A 366 -14.96 -19.32 -8.54
CA SER A 366 -14.36 -18.28 -7.67
C SER A 366 -14.54 -16.84 -8.17
N ALA A 367 -14.48 -16.60 -9.48
CA ALA A 367 -14.73 -15.30 -10.09
C ALA A 367 -16.20 -14.83 -9.95
N GLU A 368 -17.17 -15.73 -10.06
CA GLU A 368 -18.59 -15.41 -9.91
C GLU A 368 -18.97 -15.10 -8.46
N LEU A 369 -18.30 -15.74 -7.48
CA LEU A 369 -18.48 -15.38 -6.07
C LEU A 369 -18.18 -13.91 -5.85
N SER A 370 -17.22 -13.32 -6.58
CA SER A 370 -16.91 -11.87 -6.51
C SER A 370 -18.05 -10.95 -6.94
N GLN A 371 -19.11 -11.50 -7.55
CA GLN A 371 -20.27 -10.77 -8.05
C GLN A 371 -21.49 -10.88 -7.13
N LEU A 372 -21.36 -11.53 -5.97
CA LEU A 372 -22.41 -11.58 -4.96
C LEU A 372 -22.60 -10.18 -4.34
N PRO A 373 -23.81 -9.60 -4.36
CA PRO A 373 -24.08 -8.34 -3.71
C PRO A 373 -24.12 -8.53 -2.19
N LEU A 374 -23.25 -7.85 -1.45
CA LEU A 374 -23.12 -8.00 0.00
C LEU A 374 -23.34 -6.69 0.76
N THR A 375 -22.92 -5.56 0.19
CA THR A 375 -23.10 -4.24 0.83
C THR A 375 -23.88 -3.30 -0.07
N LYS A 376 -24.26 -2.14 0.45
CA LYS A 376 -24.98 -1.11 -0.34
C LYS A 376 -24.23 -0.62 -1.58
N ASP A 377 -22.90 -0.74 -1.58
CA ASP A 377 -22.03 -0.36 -2.71
C ASP A 377 -22.13 -1.34 -3.88
N ASP A 378 -22.72 -2.52 -3.68
CA ASP A 378 -22.97 -3.53 -4.72
C ASP A 378 -24.35 -3.38 -5.37
N LYS A 379 -25.12 -2.34 -5.01
CA LYS A 379 -26.43 -2.07 -5.61
C LYS A 379 -26.30 -1.93 -7.13
N ASP A 380 -27.36 -2.30 -7.86
CA ASP A 380 -27.40 -2.09 -9.30
C ASP A 380 -27.27 -0.60 -9.62
N LEU A 381 -26.23 -0.27 -10.41
CA LEU A 381 -25.98 1.06 -10.95
C LEU A 381 -26.48 1.15 -12.39
N THR A 382 -27.06 2.30 -12.73
CA THR A 382 -27.28 2.66 -14.14
C THR A 382 -25.95 2.70 -14.91
N ALA A 383 -26.00 2.64 -16.24
CA ALA A 383 -24.79 2.70 -17.06
C ALA A 383 -23.98 3.98 -16.80
N ASP A 384 -24.67 5.11 -16.62
CA ASP A 384 -24.04 6.41 -16.38
C ASP A 384 -23.43 6.51 -14.98
N GLU A 385 -24.13 6.06 -13.94
CA GLU A 385 -23.57 6.00 -12.58
C GLU A 385 -22.34 5.09 -12.51
N ARG A 386 -22.42 3.92 -13.17
CA ARG A 386 -21.29 2.99 -13.23
C ARG A 386 -20.11 3.60 -13.96
N ALA A 387 -20.31 4.24 -15.11
CA ALA A 387 -19.22 4.89 -15.84
C ALA A 387 -18.61 6.07 -15.05
N ALA A 388 -19.41 6.77 -14.24
CA ALA A 388 -18.94 7.85 -13.38
C ALA A 388 -18.07 7.36 -12.20
N LEU A 389 -18.29 6.15 -11.70
CA LEU A 389 -17.53 5.56 -10.60
C LEU A 389 -16.39 4.64 -11.06
N TYR A 390 -16.61 3.92 -12.16
CA TYR A 390 -15.73 2.93 -12.75
C TYR A 390 -15.64 3.15 -14.27
N PRO A 391 -14.82 4.13 -14.71
CA PRO A 391 -14.71 4.45 -16.13
C PRO A 391 -14.26 3.25 -16.96
N VAL A 392 -14.93 3.05 -18.10
CA VAL A 392 -14.69 1.92 -18.99
C VAL A 392 -13.27 1.96 -19.54
N ALA A 393 -12.57 0.82 -19.52
CA ALA A 393 -11.23 0.65 -20.05
C ALA A 393 -10.18 1.62 -19.46
N GLN A 394 -10.39 2.10 -18.23
CA GLN A 394 -9.40 2.89 -17.50
C GLN A 394 -8.81 2.08 -16.36
N TYR A 395 -7.50 1.91 -16.41
CA TYR A 395 -6.76 1.07 -15.49
C TYR A 395 -5.57 1.82 -14.87
N ASP A 396 -5.21 1.43 -13.64
CA ASP A 396 -4.01 1.91 -12.97
C ASP A 396 -2.73 1.22 -13.47
N ALA A 397 -1.58 1.59 -12.90
CA ALA A 397 -0.28 1.00 -13.23
C ALA A 397 -0.18 -0.52 -13.00
N ASN A 398 -1.14 -1.11 -12.27
CA ASN A 398 -1.24 -2.54 -12.02
C ASN A 398 -2.30 -3.22 -12.91
N ASN A 399 -2.78 -2.53 -13.96
CA ASN A 399 -3.90 -2.95 -14.79
C ASN A 399 -5.13 -3.31 -13.95
N GLN A 400 -5.47 -2.49 -12.94
CA GLN A 400 -6.68 -2.60 -12.15
C GLN A 400 -7.65 -1.48 -12.46
N GLN A 401 -8.95 -1.76 -12.41
CA GLN A 401 -10.00 -0.76 -12.63
C GLN A 401 -9.78 0.48 -11.76
N VAL A 402 -9.88 1.66 -12.37
CA VAL A 402 -9.90 2.91 -11.63
C VAL A 402 -11.19 3.01 -10.82
N ASP A 403 -11.06 3.34 -9.53
CA ASP A 403 -12.18 3.53 -8.59
C ASP A 403 -12.29 5.01 -8.20
N LEU A 404 -13.37 5.66 -8.64
CA LEU A 404 -13.60 7.09 -8.44
C LEU A 404 -14.51 7.40 -7.24
N ARG A 405 -14.85 6.39 -6.43
CA ARG A 405 -15.62 6.61 -5.19
C ARG A 405 -14.89 7.59 -4.28
N LYS A 406 -15.66 8.47 -3.63
CA LYS A 406 -15.12 9.49 -2.71
C LYS A 406 -14.80 8.95 -1.31
N THR A 407 -15.29 7.75 -0.99
CA THR A 407 -15.03 7.04 0.25
C THR A 407 -14.76 5.56 -0.02
N ASN A 408 -13.98 4.94 0.84
CA ASN A 408 -13.64 3.52 0.80
C ASN A 408 -13.36 3.02 2.24
N SER A 409 -13.09 1.73 2.39
CA SER A 409 -12.85 1.07 3.69
C SER A 409 -11.79 1.77 4.56
N TRP A 410 -10.76 2.38 3.94
CA TRP A 410 -9.67 3.08 4.63
C TRP A 410 -10.15 4.25 5.50
N LYS A 411 -11.28 4.87 5.11
CA LYS A 411 -11.87 6.04 5.77
C LYS A 411 -13.07 5.70 6.65
N LEU A 412 -13.50 4.44 6.72
CA LEU A 412 -14.68 4.07 7.51
C LEU A 412 -14.36 4.04 9.00
N LYS A 413 -15.22 4.67 9.81
CA LYS A 413 -15.24 4.53 11.27
C LYS A 413 -16.09 3.33 11.67
N ILE A 414 -16.04 2.93 12.94
CA ILE A 414 -16.71 1.72 13.44
C ILE A 414 -18.21 1.65 13.09
N ASP A 415 -18.91 2.77 13.17
CA ASP A 415 -20.34 2.93 12.89
C ASP A 415 -20.68 2.99 11.39
N HIS A 416 -19.67 3.06 10.51
CA HIS A 416 -19.83 3.04 9.07
C HIS A 416 -19.44 1.72 8.41
N VAL A 417 -18.86 0.78 9.15
CA VAL A 417 -18.47 -0.54 8.63
C VAL A 417 -19.71 -1.44 8.61
N GLU A 418 -20.14 -1.85 7.43
CA GLU A 418 -21.27 -2.77 7.28
C GLU A 418 -20.87 -4.18 7.74
N SER A 419 -21.78 -4.89 8.41
CA SER A 419 -21.51 -6.23 8.94
C SER A 419 -21.01 -7.24 7.89
N PRO A 420 -21.51 -7.24 6.63
CA PRO A 420 -20.96 -8.11 5.58
C PRO A 420 -19.50 -7.77 5.21
N GLU A 421 -19.11 -6.50 5.20
CA GLU A 421 -17.71 -6.11 4.97
C GLU A 421 -16.80 -6.54 6.13
N LEU A 422 -17.26 -6.40 7.38
CA LEU A 422 -16.54 -6.92 8.55
C LEU A 422 -16.32 -8.43 8.43
N ALA A 423 -17.36 -9.19 8.11
CA ALA A 423 -17.28 -10.64 7.95
C ALA A 423 -16.34 -11.04 6.80
N GLU A 424 -16.43 -10.36 5.66
CA GLU A 424 -15.55 -10.56 4.51
C GLU A 424 -14.08 -10.34 4.86
N VAL A 425 -13.76 -9.26 5.57
CA VAL A 425 -12.39 -8.95 5.99
C VAL A 425 -11.85 -10.02 6.94
N PHE A 426 -12.65 -10.47 7.91
CA PHE A 426 -12.23 -11.54 8.81
C PHE A 426 -12.07 -12.88 8.10
N ALA A 427 -12.97 -13.21 7.17
CA ALA A 427 -12.87 -14.42 6.36
C ALA A 427 -11.55 -14.46 5.59
N ILE A 428 -11.22 -13.39 4.86
CA ILE A 428 -10.04 -13.31 4.01
C ILE A 428 -8.75 -13.18 4.83
N ASN A 429 -8.72 -12.29 5.83
CA ASN A 429 -7.47 -11.88 6.48
C ASN A 429 -7.11 -12.73 7.70
N ALA A 430 -8.04 -13.50 8.26
CA ALA A 430 -7.83 -14.24 9.51
C ALA A 430 -8.30 -15.70 9.43
N LEU A 431 -9.57 -15.95 9.09
CA LEU A 431 -10.14 -17.30 9.12
C LEU A 431 -9.55 -18.20 8.03
N ALA A 432 -9.46 -17.71 6.79
CA ALA A 432 -8.86 -18.48 5.71
C ALA A 432 -7.36 -18.76 5.96
N PRO A 433 -6.51 -17.78 6.35
CA PRO A 433 -5.14 -18.07 6.79
C PRO A 433 -5.05 -19.11 7.89
N PHE A 434 -5.94 -19.09 8.89
CA PHE A 434 -5.97 -20.11 9.94
C PHE A 434 -6.24 -21.51 9.38
N ILE A 435 -7.26 -21.64 8.51
CA ILE A 435 -7.59 -22.90 7.84
C ILE A 435 -6.41 -23.39 7.00
N LEU A 436 -5.86 -22.53 6.14
CA LEU A 436 -4.74 -22.86 5.27
C LEU A 436 -3.51 -23.29 6.08
N ASN A 437 -3.18 -22.59 7.16
CA ASN A 437 -2.07 -22.94 8.05
C ASN A 437 -2.27 -24.32 8.67
N LYS A 438 -3.44 -24.55 9.26
CA LYS A 438 -3.81 -25.83 9.89
C LYS A 438 -3.66 -27.00 8.90
N ARG A 439 -4.14 -26.83 7.66
CA ARG A 439 -4.05 -27.87 6.62
C ARG A 439 -2.65 -28.02 6.05
N ALA A 440 -1.91 -26.93 5.86
CA ALA A 440 -0.54 -26.94 5.35
C ALA A 440 0.41 -27.69 6.29
N ILE A 441 0.23 -27.58 7.61
CA ILE A 441 1.02 -28.32 8.60
C ILE A 441 1.00 -29.83 8.32
N LEU A 442 -0.17 -30.40 7.96
CA LEU A 442 -0.29 -31.83 7.63
C LEU A 442 0.45 -32.20 6.33
N LEU A 443 0.61 -31.25 5.41
CA LEU A 443 1.34 -31.45 4.16
C LEU A 443 2.84 -31.26 4.34
N PHE A 444 3.27 -30.42 5.27
CA PHE A 444 4.67 -30.23 5.63
C PHE A 444 5.26 -31.51 6.21
N GLU A 445 4.51 -32.23 7.05
CA GLU A 445 4.93 -33.51 7.63
C GLU A 445 5.16 -34.62 6.59
N LYS A 446 4.57 -34.48 5.40
CA LYS A 446 4.76 -35.41 4.28
C LYS A 446 5.92 -35.03 3.37
N SER A 447 6.45 -33.81 3.53
CA SER A 447 7.55 -33.35 2.70
C SER A 447 8.87 -33.99 3.10
N ALA A 448 9.70 -34.29 2.10
CA ALA A 448 11.08 -34.71 2.32
C ALA A 448 12.02 -33.54 2.67
N ARG A 449 11.55 -32.28 2.60
CA ARG A 449 12.36 -31.11 2.93
C ARG A 449 12.51 -30.94 4.44
N PRO A 450 13.69 -30.53 4.93
CA PRO A 450 13.95 -30.41 6.36
C PRO A 450 13.38 -29.15 7.01
N HIS A 451 12.96 -28.16 6.22
CA HIS A 451 12.52 -26.86 6.69
C HIS A 451 11.30 -26.39 5.91
N HIS A 452 10.26 -25.94 6.63
CA HIS A 452 9.00 -25.48 6.04
C HIS A 452 8.65 -24.09 6.58
N PHE A 453 7.96 -23.30 5.78
CA PHE A 453 7.80 -21.87 6.03
C PHE A 453 6.35 -21.44 5.95
N ILE A 454 5.90 -20.67 6.95
CA ILE A 454 4.63 -19.96 6.90
C ILE A 454 4.91 -18.47 7.05
N VAL A 455 4.51 -17.69 6.04
CA VAL A 455 4.58 -16.23 6.10
C VAL A 455 3.17 -15.67 6.08
N ASN A 456 2.77 -15.07 7.19
CA ASN A 456 1.53 -14.31 7.30
C ASN A 456 1.82 -12.85 6.92
N VAL A 457 1.36 -12.42 5.75
CA VAL A 457 1.54 -11.03 5.32
C VAL A 457 0.65 -10.15 6.18
N SER A 458 1.28 -9.35 7.03
CA SER A 458 0.62 -8.44 7.95
C SER A 458 1.03 -7.01 7.65
N ALA A 459 0.73 -6.10 8.56
CA ALA A 459 1.12 -4.71 8.45
C ALA A 459 1.17 -4.06 9.82
N MET A 460 1.72 -2.85 9.89
CA MET A 460 1.74 -2.05 11.12
C MET A 460 0.33 -1.81 11.69
N GLU A 461 -0.73 -1.97 10.90
CA GLU A 461 -2.16 -1.94 11.25
C GLU A 461 -2.54 -2.99 12.31
N GLY A 462 -1.83 -4.13 12.34
CA GLY A 462 -2.04 -5.18 13.34
C GLY A 462 -1.40 -4.91 14.71
N LYS A 463 -0.58 -3.87 14.85
CA LYS A 463 0.12 -3.58 16.11
C LYS A 463 -0.75 -2.90 17.15
N PHE A 464 -0.54 -3.21 18.42
CA PHE A 464 -1.27 -2.58 19.52
C PHE A 464 -0.63 -1.26 19.95
N TYR A 465 0.69 -1.25 20.19
CA TYR A 465 1.40 -0.11 20.78
C TYR A 465 1.87 0.92 19.74
N ARG A 466 0.93 1.54 19.03
CA ARG A 466 1.21 2.69 18.14
C ARG A 466 0.03 3.64 18.08
N TYR A 467 0.26 4.84 17.56
CA TYR A 467 -0.83 5.75 17.23
C TYR A 467 -1.76 5.11 16.18
N LYS A 468 -3.07 5.12 16.46
CA LYS A 468 -4.13 4.63 15.57
C LYS A 468 -5.12 5.75 15.28
N THR A 469 -5.57 5.81 14.03
CA THR A 469 -6.71 6.65 13.65
C THR A 469 -8.01 5.89 13.96
N PRO A 470 -9.18 6.57 14.05
CA PRO A 470 -10.46 5.89 14.25
C PRO A 470 -10.98 5.15 13.00
N HIS A 471 -10.21 5.11 11.90
CA HIS A 471 -10.64 4.54 10.63
C HIS A 471 -10.19 3.09 10.43
N HIS A 472 -10.82 2.38 9.49
CA HIS A 472 -10.57 0.98 9.09
C HIS A 472 -10.39 -0.01 10.27
N PRO A 473 -11.21 0.07 11.34
CA PRO A 473 -10.98 -0.74 12.54
C PRO A 473 -11.05 -2.25 12.28
N HIS A 474 -11.92 -2.69 11.37
CA HIS A 474 -12.07 -4.10 11.00
C HIS A 474 -10.79 -4.70 10.39
N THR A 475 -10.05 -3.93 9.58
CA THR A 475 -8.77 -4.36 9.01
C THR A 475 -7.68 -4.42 10.08
N ASN A 476 -7.63 -3.43 10.98
CA ASN A 476 -6.71 -3.44 12.12
C ASN A 476 -6.93 -4.67 13.01
N MET A 477 -8.20 -4.98 13.33
CA MET A 477 -8.56 -6.16 14.12
C MET A 477 -8.13 -7.46 13.44
N ALA A 478 -8.40 -7.61 12.14
CA ALA A 478 -8.04 -8.82 11.41
C ALA A 478 -6.51 -9.00 11.28
N LYS A 479 -5.76 -7.91 11.07
CA LYS A 479 -4.29 -7.95 11.05
C LYS A 479 -3.69 -8.28 12.42
N ALA A 480 -4.28 -7.78 13.49
CA ALA A 480 -3.91 -8.16 14.86
C ALA A 480 -4.17 -9.65 15.12
N ALA A 481 -5.27 -10.22 14.59
CA ALA A 481 -5.55 -11.65 14.69
C ALA A 481 -4.50 -12.51 13.98
N ALA A 482 -4.06 -12.12 12.78
CA ALA A 482 -2.99 -12.82 12.05
C ALA A 482 -1.64 -12.75 12.79
N ASN A 483 -1.31 -11.59 13.38
CA ASN A 483 -0.13 -11.41 14.23
C ASN A 483 -0.20 -12.31 15.46
N MET A 484 -1.36 -12.32 16.15
CA MET A 484 -1.56 -13.16 17.32
C MET A 484 -1.44 -14.65 17.00
N MET A 485 -2.01 -15.10 15.87
CA MET A 485 -1.85 -16.48 15.41
C MET A 485 -0.37 -16.86 15.25
N THR A 486 0.43 -15.99 14.64
CA THR A 486 1.88 -16.20 14.51
C THR A 486 2.54 -16.32 15.89
N ARG A 487 2.28 -15.36 16.77
CA ARG A 487 2.85 -15.30 18.12
C ARG A 487 2.49 -16.52 18.97
N THR A 488 1.28 -17.05 18.81
CA THR A 488 0.77 -18.18 19.59
C THR A 488 1.33 -19.51 19.09
N CYS A 489 1.38 -19.74 17.78
CA CYS A 489 1.66 -21.07 17.23
C CYS A 489 3.16 -21.32 16.97
N SER A 490 3.97 -20.27 16.80
CA SER A 490 5.33 -20.41 16.25
C SER A 490 6.30 -21.22 17.10
N GLU A 491 6.18 -21.20 18.42
CA GLU A 491 7.13 -21.87 19.32
C GLU A 491 7.01 -23.38 19.23
N GLU A 492 5.79 -23.92 19.26
CA GLU A 492 5.53 -25.36 19.04
C GLU A 492 5.91 -25.77 17.62
N LEU A 493 5.49 -25.01 16.60
CA LEU A 493 5.78 -25.32 15.20
C LEU A 493 7.28 -25.34 14.89
N LYS A 494 8.07 -24.49 15.56
CA LYS A 494 9.53 -24.48 15.39
C LYS A 494 10.16 -25.81 15.80
N THR A 495 9.61 -26.53 16.78
CA THR A 495 10.10 -27.86 17.20
C THR A 495 9.92 -28.93 16.12
N ARG A 496 9.02 -28.65 15.15
CA ARG A 496 8.73 -29.48 13.98
C ARG A 496 9.39 -28.94 12.70
N HIS A 497 10.35 -28.02 12.84
CA HIS A 497 11.02 -27.32 11.73
C HIS A 497 10.08 -26.52 10.80
N ILE A 498 8.97 -26.05 11.36
CA ILE A 498 8.01 -25.16 10.68
C ILE A 498 8.20 -23.74 11.22
N TYR A 499 8.66 -22.83 10.37
CA TYR A 499 9.02 -21.46 10.73
C TYR A 499 7.89 -20.50 10.34
N MET A 500 7.07 -20.11 11.31
CA MET A 500 5.94 -19.20 11.11
C MET A 500 6.32 -17.77 11.52
N ASN A 501 6.19 -16.81 10.60
CA ASN A 501 6.46 -15.39 10.85
C ASN A 501 5.36 -14.48 10.29
N SER A 502 5.23 -13.29 10.86
CA SER A 502 4.42 -12.19 10.31
C SER A 502 5.34 -11.15 9.69
N VAL A 503 4.94 -10.57 8.55
CA VAL A 503 5.79 -9.61 7.82
C VAL A 503 4.99 -8.39 7.40
N ASP A 504 5.47 -7.19 7.76
CA ASP A 504 5.06 -5.91 7.21
C ASP A 504 5.77 -5.64 5.87
N THR A 505 4.98 -5.37 4.84
CA THR A 505 5.47 -5.17 3.48
C THR A 505 6.03 -3.77 3.22
N GLY A 506 5.88 -2.85 4.17
CA GLY A 506 6.18 -1.44 3.99
C GLY A 506 5.10 -0.71 3.18
N TRP A 507 5.34 0.58 2.94
CA TRP A 507 4.37 1.46 2.33
C TRP A 507 4.58 1.52 0.81
N ILE A 508 3.71 0.83 0.07
CA ILE A 508 3.81 0.68 -1.39
C ILE A 508 2.66 1.33 -2.17
N ASN A 509 1.50 1.55 -1.53
CA ASN A 509 0.34 2.18 -2.15
C ASN A 509 -0.31 3.18 -1.18
N ASP A 510 -0.91 4.24 -1.73
CA ASP A 510 -1.82 5.12 -0.97
C ASP A 510 -3.28 4.61 -1.04
N GLU A 511 -3.81 4.16 0.10
CA GLU A 511 -5.18 3.62 0.21
C GLU A 511 -6.27 4.70 0.35
N ASN A 512 -5.89 5.99 0.40
CA ASN A 512 -6.87 7.08 0.37
C ASN A 512 -7.69 7.04 -0.94
N PRO A 513 -8.96 7.51 -0.92
CA PRO A 513 -9.70 7.77 -2.15
C PRO A 513 -8.87 8.61 -3.13
N ARG A 514 -8.95 8.28 -4.41
CA ARG A 514 -8.08 8.79 -5.48
C ARG A 514 -7.78 10.29 -5.37
N ASP A 515 -8.82 11.12 -5.32
CA ASP A 515 -8.68 12.58 -5.33
C ASP A 515 -7.88 13.08 -4.13
N LYS A 516 -8.04 12.44 -2.97
CA LYS A 516 -7.30 12.80 -1.77
C LYS A 516 -5.84 12.38 -1.87
N ALA A 517 -5.57 11.18 -2.38
CA ALA A 517 -4.21 10.70 -2.62
C ALA A 517 -3.49 11.63 -3.61
N GLN A 518 -4.16 12.04 -4.68
CA GLN A 518 -3.66 13.00 -5.66
C GLN A 518 -3.39 14.38 -5.06
N GLU A 519 -4.30 14.93 -4.25
CA GLU A 519 -4.11 16.21 -3.56
C GLU A 519 -2.84 16.17 -2.70
N ILE A 520 -2.64 15.09 -1.95
CA ILE A 520 -1.45 14.88 -1.11
C ILE A 520 -0.19 14.78 -1.98
N ALA A 521 -0.22 13.98 -3.06
CA ALA A 521 0.89 13.83 -3.99
C ALA A 521 1.31 15.18 -4.60
N ALA A 522 0.35 15.96 -5.10
CA ALA A 522 0.61 17.27 -5.71
C ALA A 522 1.15 18.29 -4.70
N LYS A 523 0.56 18.35 -3.51
CA LYS A 523 0.92 19.33 -2.46
C LYS A 523 2.28 19.02 -1.83
N HIS A 524 2.61 17.75 -1.64
CA HIS A 524 3.80 17.33 -0.89
C HIS A 524 4.90 16.71 -1.76
N ASN A 525 4.73 16.72 -3.09
CA ASN A 525 5.60 16.00 -4.03
C ASN A 525 5.76 14.51 -3.62
N PHE A 526 4.67 13.91 -3.15
CA PHE A 526 4.68 12.60 -2.50
C PHE A 526 4.48 11.46 -3.51
N GLN A 527 5.17 10.34 -3.26
CA GLN A 527 4.93 8.99 -3.80
C GLN A 527 5.21 8.00 -2.69
N THR A 528 4.77 6.75 -2.83
CA THR A 528 5.13 5.72 -1.85
C THR A 528 6.64 5.43 -1.89
N PRO A 529 7.28 5.17 -0.73
CA PRO A 529 8.74 5.02 -0.62
C PRO A 529 9.28 3.70 -1.19
N LEU A 530 8.41 2.71 -1.39
CA LEU A 530 8.76 1.35 -1.81
C LEU A 530 7.80 0.90 -2.92
N ASP A 531 8.13 -0.20 -3.60
CA ASP A 531 7.26 -0.86 -4.57
C ASP A 531 6.90 -2.30 -4.21
N GLU A 532 6.13 -2.94 -5.08
CA GLU A 532 5.65 -4.30 -4.92
C GLU A 532 6.77 -5.35 -4.94
N ILE A 533 7.92 -5.07 -5.57
CA ILE A 533 9.09 -5.95 -5.59
C ILE A 533 9.82 -5.84 -4.25
N ASP A 534 9.93 -4.64 -3.66
CA ASP A 534 10.47 -4.43 -2.32
C ASP A 534 9.59 -5.14 -1.26
N ALA A 535 8.27 -5.05 -1.41
CA ALA A 535 7.32 -5.76 -0.55
C ALA A 535 7.47 -7.28 -0.64
N ALA A 536 7.61 -7.83 -1.86
CA ALA A 536 7.85 -9.25 -2.07
C ALA A 536 9.20 -9.70 -1.47
N ALA A 537 10.25 -8.88 -1.57
CA ALA A 537 11.53 -9.14 -0.94
C ALA A 537 11.42 -9.23 0.60
N ARG A 538 10.64 -8.35 1.22
CA ARG A 538 10.37 -8.40 2.67
C ARG A 538 9.67 -9.69 3.08
N ILE A 539 8.65 -10.10 2.32
CA ILE A 539 7.90 -11.35 2.56
C ILE A 539 8.82 -12.57 2.52
N LEU A 540 9.76 -12.59 1.58
CA LEU A 540 10.63 -13.74 1.36
C LEU A 540 11.94 -13.71 2.16
N ASP A 541 12.30 -12.58 2.76
CA ASP A 541 13.54 -12.45 3.55
C ASP A 541 13.67 -13.49 4.69
N PRO A 542 12.61 -13.80 5.48
CA PRO A 542 12.67 -14.87 6.48
C PRO A 542 12.99 -16.26 5.93
N ILE A 543 12.79 -16.47 4.62
CA ILE A 543 13.07 -17.72 3.91
C ILE A 543 14.46 -17.61 3.28
N PHE A 544 14.65 -16.65 2.36
CA PHE A 544 15.89 -16.49 1.60
C PHE A 544 17.11 -16.18 2.47
N GLY A 545 16.92 -15.45 3.57
CA GLY A 545 17.99 -15.08 4.50
C GLY A 545 18.71 -16.28 5.08
N GLY A 546 18.00 -17.38 5.35
CA GLY A 546 18.61 -18.60 5.89
C GLY A 546 19.44 -19.39 4.88
N PHE A 547 19.26 -19.16 3.58
CA PHE A 547 19.97 -19.85 2.49
C PHE A 547 21.18 -19.09 1.93
N GLN A 548 21.49 -17.89 2.44
CA GLN A 548 22.55 -17.04 1.85
C GLN A 548 23.98 -17.56 2.07
N ASP A 549 24.23 -18.19 3.22
CA ASP A 549 25.59 -18.61 3.60
C ASP A 549 25.65 -20.14 3.70
N ILE A 550 26.01 -20.78 2.59
CA ILE A 550 26.16 -22.24 2.51
C ILE A 550 27.26 -22.80 3.43
N SER A 551 28.12 -21.95 3.99
CA SER A 551 29.18 -22.35 4.93
C SER A 551 28.69 -22.45 6.38
N LYS A 552 27.49 -21.94 6.68
CA LYS A 552 26.89 -21.98 8.02
C LYS A 552 25.70 -22.94 8.06
N PRO A 553 25.39 -23.51 9.24
CA PRO A 553 24.11 -24.19 9.43
C PRO A 553 22.95 -23.26 9.06
N LEU A 554 21.97 -23.79 8.33
CA LEU A 554 20.77 -23.05 7.98
C LEU A 554 20.05 -22.62 9.25
N THR A 555 19.76 -21.32 9.36
CA THR A 555 19.04 -20.76 10.50
C THR A 555 17.90 -19.89 9.99
N PHE A 556 16.72 -20.11 10.54
CA PHE A 556 15.51 -19.41 10.13
C PHE A 556 14.82 -18.80 11.35
N PRO A 557 14.32 -17.56 11.25
CA PRO A 557 13.53 -16.96 12.31
C PRO A 557 12.17 -17.66 12.43
N SER A 558 11.59 -17.67 13.62
CA SER A 558 10.21 -18.12 13.85
C SER A 558 9.63 -17.33 15.01
N GLY A 559 8.34 -17.00 14.91
CA GLY A 559 7.63 -16.25 15.93
C GLY A 559 7.95 -14.77 15.95
N GLU A 560 8.36 -14.23 14.81
CA GLU A 560 8.71 -12.81 14.69
C GLU A 560 7.68 -12.03 13.86
N PHE A 561 7.55 -10.75 14.20
CA PHE A 561 6.91 -9.76 13.33
C PHE A 561 7.98 -8.85 12.73
N PHE A 562 8.21 -8.99 11.43
CA PHE A 562 9.25 -8.22 10.74
C PHE A 562 8.70 -6.90 10.18
N LYS A 563 9.48 -5.83 10.36
CA LYS A 563 9.30 -4.54 9.72
C LYS A 563 10.66 -4.00 9.27
N ASP A 564 10.79 -3.62 8.01
CA ASP A 564 12.05 -3.11 7.44
C ASP A 564 13.24 -4.08 7.64
N TYR A 565 13.01 -5.39 7.45
CA TYR A 565 13.98 -6.48 7.66
C TYR A 565 14.49 -6.61 9.12
N GLN A 566 13.80 -6.00 10.07
CA GLN A 566 14.14 -6.05 11.49
C GLN A 566 12.96 -6.58 12.30
N ARG A 567 13.26 -7.22 13.42
CA ARG A 567 12.25 -7.60 14.41
C ARG A 567 11.54 -6.35 14.93
N SER A 568 10.21 -6.40 14.92
CA SER A 568 9.33 -5.39 15.50
C SER A 568 8.64 -5.96 16.74
N GLU A 569 8.29 -5.10 17.68
CA GLU A 569 7.29 -5.41 18.72
C GLU A 569 5.94 -5.80 18.09
N TRP A 570 5.05 -6.46 18.82
CA TRP A 570 3.76 -6.96 18.30
C TRP A 570 2.68 -5.90 18.09
#